data_AF-A0A8S0U9Z0-F1
#
_entry.id   AF-A0A8S0U9Z0-F1
#
_cell.length_a   1.000
_cell.length_b   1.000
_cell.length_c   1.000
_cell.angle_alpha   90.00
_cell.angle_beta   90.00
_cell.angle_gamma   90.00
#
_symmetry.space_group_name_H-M   'P 1'
#
loop_
_entity.id
_entity.type
_entity.pdbx_description
1 polymer ?
#
loop_
_entity_poly.entity_id
_entity_poly.type
_entity_poly.pdbx_seq_one_letter_code
_entity_poly.pdbx_strand_id
1 'polypeptide(L)'
;MATKSVGTQLAGENALERYDSGAYSQMLGTSHSDSGNGLAAFTYLRMNKRLLEAENCRKFDEFVKNMLEGGRNATLPESDTSRTNLYVGFLKDHDLHKKTSIIMTGCL
;
A
#
# COMPACT_ATOMS: atom_id res chain seq x y z
N MET A 1 12.12 -3.44 -20.87
CA MET A 1 11.06 -2.42 -20.61
C MET A 1 11.57 -1.07 -21.08
N ALA A 2 10.69 -0.24 -21.65
CA ALA A 2 11.07 1.07 -22.19
C ALA A 2 11.77 1.95 -21.13
N THR A 3 11.26 1.95 -19.89
CA THR A 3 11.83 2.68 -18.75
C THR A 3 13.29 2.30 -18.46
N LYS A 4 13.62 1.00 -18.52
CA LYS A 4 14.99 0.50 -18.37
C LYS A 4 15.94 1.04 -19.44
N SER A 5 15.46 1.15 -20.69
CA SER A 5 16.27 1.64 -21.82
C SER A 5 16.60 3.12 -21.71
N VAL A 6 15.80 3.91 -20.98
CA VAL A 6 15.99 5.35 -20.79
C VAL A 6 16.38 5.74 -19.36
N GLY A 7 16.57 4.76 -18.47
CA GLY A 7 16.96 4.96 -17.08
C GLY A 7 15.89 5.63 -16.19
N THR A 8 14.63 5.68 -16.63
CA THR A 8 13.53 6.28 -15.85
C THR A 8 12.93 5.28 -14.86
N GLN A 9 12.50 5.77 -13.70
CA GLN A 9 11.81 4.97 -12.70
C GLN A 9 10.40 4.58 -13.16
N LEU A 10 9.93 3.42 -12.70
CA LEU A 10 8.59 2.90 -12.99
C LEU A 10 7.76 2.86 -11.72
N ALA A 11 6.57 3.45 -11.74
CA ALA A 11 5.56 3.25 -10.70
C ALA A 11 4.44 2.34 -11.23
N GLY A 12 3.74 1.65 -10.33
CA GLY A 12 2.63 0.76 -10.69
C GLY A 12 1.36 1.03 -9.89
N GLU A 13 0.27 0.46 -10.36
CA GLU A 13 -1.04 0.47 -9.70
C GLU A 13 -1.78 -0.84 -10.00
N ASN A 14 -2.79 -1.16 -9.20
CA ASN A 14 -3.69 -2.27 -9.54
C ASN A 14 -4.80 -1.78 -10.49
N ALA A 15 -5.06 -2.56 -11.55
CA ALA A 15 -6.10 -2.24 -12.52
C ALA A 15 -7.52 -2.49 -11.99
N LEU A 16 -7.68 -3.46 -11.07
CA LEU A 16 -8.96 -3.89 -10.53
C LEU A 16 -8.89 -3.97 -9.01
N GLU A 17 -10.03 -3.75 -8.35
CA GLU A 17 -10.18 -3.91 -6.90
C GLU A 17 -9.91 -5.37 -6.49
N ARG A 18 -8.97 -5.59 -5.55
CA ARG A 18 -8.53 -6.93 -5.13
C ARG A 18 -8.09 -6.94 -3.66
N TYR A 19 -8.62 -7.86 -2.86
CA TYR A 19 -8.28 -7.98 -1.43
C TYR A 19 -7.70 -9.35 -1.07
N ASP A 20 -7.39 -10.15 -2.08
CA ASP A 20 -6.88 -11.50 -1.93
C ASP A 20 -5.35 -11.53 -1.87
N SER A 21 -4.81 -12.50 -1.14
CA SER A 21 -3.36 -12.66 -0.96
C SER A 21 -2.63 -12.96 -2.27
N GLY A 22 -3.30 -13.61 -3.24
CA GLY A 22 -2.74 -13.88 -4.56
C GLY A 22 -2.43 -12.59 -5.32
N ALA A 23 -3.37 -11.65 -5.33
CA ALA A 23 -3.18 -10.33 -5.93
C ALA A 23 -2.04 -9.55 -5.26
N TYR A 24 -1.97 -9.55 -3.92
CA TYR A 24 -0.88 -8.90 -3.20
C TYR A 24 0.49 -9.53 -3.51
N SER A 25 0.54 -10.86 -3.57
CA SER A 25 1.78 -11.60 -3.90
C SER A 25 2.26 -11.29 -5.33
N GLN A 26 1.33 -11.17 -6.29
CA GLN A 26 1.64 -10.77 -7.65
C GLN A 26 2.22 -9.34 -7.73
N MET A 27 1.63 -8.41 -6.97
CA MET A 27 2.12 -7.03 -6.88
C MET A 27 3.52 -6.97 -6.27
N LEU A 28 3.78 -7.73 -5.20
CA LEU A 28 5.10 -7.84 -4.57
C LEU A 28 6.14 -8.44 -5.53
N GLY A 29 5.81 -9.54 -6.21
CA GLY A 29 6.72 -10.17 -7.18
C GLY A 29 7.09 -9.25 -8.35
N THR A 30 6.16 -8.37 -8.76
CA THR A 30 6.45 -7.35 -9.78
C THR A 30 7.31 -6.22 -9.21
N SER A 31 6.98 -5.75 -8.01
CA SER A 31 7.67 -4.63 -7.34
C SER A 31 9.13 -4.95 -7.05
N HIS A 32 9.41 -6.16 -6.58
CA HIS A 32 10.75 -6.61 -6.18
C HIS A 32 11.54 -7.28 -7.31
N SER A 33 11.12 -7.12 -8.56
CA SER A 33 11.76 -7.84 -9.66
C SER A 33 13.18 -7.31 -9.98
N ASP A 34 14.15 -8.22 -9.96
CA ASP A 34 15.55 -7.94 -10.31
C ASP A 34 15.82 -7.89 -11.81
N SER A 35 14.84 -8.21 -12.66
CA SER A 35 15.02 -8.18 -14.12
C SER A 35 15.05 -6.75 -14.72
N GLY A 36 15.05 -5.72 -13.88
CA GLY A 36 15.12 -4.30 -14.26
C GLY A 36 13.74 -3.68 -14.55
N ASN A 37 12.71 -4.26 -13.95
CA ASN A 37 11.30 -3.91 -14.03
C ASN A 37 10.66 -3.78 -12.64
N GLY A 38 11.45 -3.86 -11.57
CA GLY A 38 11.02 -3.51 -10.23
C GLY A 38 10.46 -2.08 -10.16
N LEU A 39 9.48 -1.90 -9.28
CA LEU A 39 8.76 -0.65 -9.14
C LEU A 39 9.47 0.26 -8.12
N ALA A 40 9.56 1.54 -8.44
CA ALA A 40 10.01 2.57 -7.52
C ALA A 40 8.89 3.00 -6.56
N ALA A 41 7.63 2.86 -6.98
CA ALA A 41 6.45 3.18 -6.17
C ALA A 41 5.24 2.33 -6.61
N PHE A 42 4.29 2.15 -5.70
CA PHE A 42 3.02 1.49 -5.99
C PHE A 42 1.85 2.29 -5.41
N THR A 43 0.87 2.61 -6.25
CA THR A 43 -0.38 3.26 -5.85
C THR A 43 -1.51 2.23 -5.80
N TYR A 44 -1.99 1.91 -4.60
CA TYR A 44 -3.11 1.01 -4.44
C TYR A 44 -4.46 1.73 -4.62
N LEU A 45 -5.25 1.27 -5.58
CA LEU A 45 -6.58 1.77 -5.94
C LEU A 45 -7.67 0.80 -5.46
N ARG A 46 -8.67 1.20 -4.67
CA ARG A 46 -8.99 2.53 -4.14
C ARG A 46 -9.37 2.37 -2.67
N MET A 47 -9.00 3.34 -1.84
CA MET A 47 -9.47 3.43 -0.46
C MET A 47 -11.00 3.44 -0.42
N ASN A 48 -11.59 2.45 0.26
CA ASN A 48 -13.04 2.34 0.43
C ASN A 48 -13.38 1.53 1.70
N LYS A 49 -14.68 1.39 1.99
CA LYS A 49 -15.16 0.71 3.20
C LYS A 49 -14.73 -0.75 3.26
N ARG A 50 -14.68 -1.47 2.12
CA ARG A 50 -14.30 -2.88 2.05
C ARG A 50 -12.83 -3.10 2.36
N LEU A 51 -11.94 -2.22 1.87
CA LEU A 51 -10.52 -2.26 2.21
C LEU A 51 -10.30 -2.13 3.73
N LEU A 52 -11.16 -1.36 4.40
CA LEU A 52 -11.08 -1.08 5.84
C LEU A 52 -11.85 -2.09 6.71
N GLU A 53 -12.46 -3.13 6.12
CA GLU A 53 -12.99 -4.26 6.88
C GLU A 53 -11.84 -5.02 7.56
N ALA A 54 -12.06 -5.53 8.77
CA ALA A 54 -10.98 -6.01 9.64
C ALA A 54 -10.03 -7.03 8.97
N GLU A 55 -10.56 -7.97 8.19
CA GLU A 55 -9.74 -8.98 7.51
C GLU A 55 -8.97 -8.39 6.31
N ASN A 56 -9.62 -7.56 5.49
CA ASN A 56 -8.99 -6.95 4.32
C ASN A 56 -7.93 -5.94 4.75
N CYS A 57 -8.20 -5.16 5.80
CA CYS A 57 -7.27 -4.21 6.37
C CYS A 57 -6.03 -4.92 6.92
N ARG A 58 -6.19 -6.08 7.57
CA ARG A 58 -5.04 -6.90 8.02
C ARG A 58 -4.18 -7.41 6.86
N LYS A 59 -4.81 -7.92 5.80
CA LYS A 59 -4.10 -8.36 4.59
C LYS A 59 -3.38 -7.19 3.91
N PHE A 60 -4.00 -6.03 3.88
CA PHE A 60 -3.41 -4.81 3.32
C PHE A 60 -2.23 -4.31 4.15
N ASP A 61 -2.31 -4.33 5.48
CA ASP A 61 -1.18 -3.99 6.37
C ASP A 61 0.02 -4.92 6.14
N GLU A 62 -0.22 -6.23 6.03
CA GLU A 62 0.82 -7.21 5.68
C GLU A 62 1.43 -6.94 4.29
N PHE A 63 0.60 -6.62 3.30
CA PHE A 63 1.06 -6.23 1.97
C PHE A 63 1.96 -4.99 2.01
N VAL A 64 1.59 -3.94 2.75
CA VAL A 64 2.39 -2.71 2.89
C VAL A 64 3.73 -3.01 3.57
N LYS A 65 3.75 -3.81 4.64
CA LYS A 65 4.98 -4.23 5.32
C LYS A 65 5.92 -4.97 4.36
N ASN A 66 5.41 -5.94 3.62
CA ASN A 66 6.19 -6.69 2.64
C ASN A 66 6.70 -5.83 1.48
N MET A 67 5.97 -4.75 1.14
CA MET A 67 6.41 -3.79 0.13
C MET A 67 7.59 -2.95 0.63
N LEU A 68 7.59 -2.59 1.92
CA LEU A 68 8.70 -1.86 2.55
C LEU A 68 9.94 -2.74 2.73
N GLU A 69 9.77 -3.96 3.23
CA GLU A 69 10.90 -4.86 3.55
C GLU A 69 11.66 -5.36 2.32
N GLY A 70 10.97 -5.57 1.19
CA GLY A 70 11.63 -5.92 -0.08
C GLY A 70 12.05 -4.71 -0.91
N GLY A 71 11.63 -3.50 -0.52
CA GLY A 71 11.93 -2.27 -1.25
C GLY A 71 13.42 -1.96 -1.18
N ARG A 72 14.04 -1.69 -2.34
CA ARG A 72 15.37 -1.06 -2.35
C ARG A 72 15.22 0.28 -1.63
N ASN A 73 16.11 0.62 -0.69
CA ASN A 73 16.14 1.89 0.04
C ASN A 73 16.20 3.10 -0.92
N ALA A 74 15.11 3.40 -1.61
CA ALA A 74 14.95 4.57 -2.43
C ALA A 74 14.57 5.67 -1.46
N THR A 75 15.47 6.64 -1.26
CA THR A 75 15.12 7.88 -0.58
C THR A 75 13.93 8.49 -1.31
N LEU A 76 12.75 8.39 -0.71
CA LEU A 76 11.55 9.03 -1.24
C LEU A 76 11.76 10.55 -1.21
N PRO A 77 11.26 11.29 -2.21
CA PRO A 77 11.24 12.75 -2.16
C PRO A 77 10.54 13.23 -0.88
N GLU A 78 10.97 14.36 -0.32
CA GLU A 78 10.40 14.93 0.91
C GLU A 78 8.87 15.05 0.84
N SER A 79 8.34 15.44 -0.32
CA SER A 79 6.89 15.51 -0.62
C SER A 79 6.15 14.22 -0.31
N ASP A 80 6.76 13.07 -0.61
CA ASP A 80 6.18 11.72 -0.45
C ASP A 80 6.43 11.14 0.95
N THR A 81 7.30 11.77 1.76
CA THR A 81 7.51 11.43 3.18
C THR A 81 6.62 12.23 4.13
N SER A 82 5.85 13.20 3.61
CA SER A 82 4.99 14.05 4.43
C SER A 82 3.89 13.22 5.10
N ARG A 83 3.96 13.15 6.43
CA ARG A 83 3.10 12.30 7.26
C ARG A 83 1.66 12.82 7.22
N THR A 84 0.73 11.99 6.77
CA THR A 84 -0.71 12.24 6.91
C THR A 84 -1.28 11.38 8.03
N ASN A 85 -1.80 12.01 9.09
CA ASN A 85 -2.51 11.30 10.15
C ASN A 85 -3.89 10.88 9.62
N LEU A 86 -4.00 9.68 9.04
CA LEU A 86 -5.28 9.13 8.61
C LEU A 86 -5.97 8.45 9.80
N TYR A 87 -6.96 9.13 10.38
CA TYR A 87 -7.84 8.54 11.40
C TYR A 87 -8.95 7.73 10.73
N VAL A 88 -8.91 6.40 10.89
CA VAL A 88 -10.00 5.51 10.47
C VAL A 88 -10.84 5.15 11.69
N GLY A 89 -12.02 5.76 11.82
CA GLY A 89 -13.00 5.46 12.86
C GLY A 89 -14.26 4.79 12.28
N PHE A 90 -14.73 3.73 12.94
CA PHE A 90 -16.05 3.17 12.67
C PHE A 90 -17.12 4.10 13.26
N LEU A 91 -17.86 4.81 12.40
CA LEU A 91 -19.10 5.48 12.80
C LEU A 91 -20.18 4.41 12.89
N LYS A 92 -20.46 3.90 14.09
CA LYS A 92 -21.70 3.17 14.35
C LYS A 92 -22.79 4.21 14.58
N ASP A 93 -23.84 4.11 13.76
CA ASP A 93 -25.08 4.83 13.98
C ASP A 93 -25.72 4.26 15.26
N HIS A 94 -26.06 5.17 16.16
CA HIS A 94 -26.62 4.96 17.49
C HIS A 94 -25.73 4.33 18.58
N ASP A 95 -25.50 5.19 19.59
CA ASP A 95 -25.00 4.94 20.95
C ASP A 95 -23.50 4.81 21.20
N LEU A 96 -23.08 5.70 22.12
CA LEU A 96 -21.74 5.90 22.64
C LEU A 96 -21.11 4.59 23.15
N HIS A 97 -19.77 4.57 23.13
CA HIS A 97 -18.91 3.58 23.80
C HIS A 97 -18.59 2.26 23.06
N LYS A 98 -17.91 2.37 21.90
CA LYS A 98 -16.65 1.61 21.67
C LYS A 98 -15.88 2.20 20.49
N LYS A 99 -14.86 2.99 20.80
CA LYS A 99 -13.91 3.53 19.82
C LYS A 99 -12.78 2.52 19.67
N THR A 100 -12.88 1.66 18.66
CA THR A 100 -11.70 0.91 18.18
C THR A 100 -11.08 1.75 17.07
N SER A 101 -9.94 2.36 17.36
CA SER A 101 -9.15 3.13 16.40
C SER A 101 -8.09 2.23 15.80
N ILE A 102 -8.10 2.07 14.48
CA ILE A 102 -6.93 1.53 13.76
C ILE A 102 -6.09 2.74 13.39
N ILE A 103 -5.00 2.95 14.12
CA ILE A 103 -3.99 3.92 13.73
C ILE A 103 -3.10 3.20 12.71
N MET A 104 -3.33 3.45 11.42
CA MET A 104 -2.36 3.11 10.38
C MET A 104 -1.17 4.05 10.56
N THR A 105 -0.34 3.74 11.55
CA THR A 105 0.92 4.45 11.77
C THR A 105 1.87 3.94 10.72
N GLY A 106 1.91 4.59 9.56
CA GLY A 106 2.97 4.36 8.58
C GLY A 106 4.29 4.76 9.21
N CYS A 107 5.06 3.77 9.67
CA CYS A 107 6.50 3.95 9.84
C CYS A 107 7.13 3.92 8.44
N LEU A 108 7.87 4.99 8.12
CA LEU A 108 9.05 4.89 7.27
C LEU A 108 10.18 4.28 8.12
#